data_AF-A0A815U3W6-F1
#
_entry.id   AF-A0A815U3W6-F1
#
_cell.length_a   1.000
_cell.length_b   1.000
_cell.length_c   1.000
_cell.angle_alpha   90.00
_cell.angle_beta   90.00
_cell.angle_gamma   90.00
#
_symmetry.space_group_name_H-M   'P 1'
#
loop_
_entity.id
_entity.type
_entity.pdbx_description
1 polymer ?
#
loop_
_entity_poly.entity_id
_entity_poly.type
_entity_poly.pdbx_seq_one_letter_code
_entity_poly.pdbx_strand_id
1 'polypeptide(L)'
;MVTFNLIHADWFHLLLNLLRQLLFGILLECKYGSFRIVIVYWLSDVGAILCAMLEDSRKGGIGASGAIYGLSLFFIIERLNAMKTNIDHRLFIVIQLILFVVFPMTIIISSAAILGITVGHAAHFGGALVGFLFGI
;
A
#
# COMPACT_ATOMS: atom_id res chain seq x y z
N MET A 1 15.66 -4.83 -1.24
CA MET A 1 14.19 -4.72 -1.39
C MET A 1 13.48 -5.69 -0.44
N VAL A 2 13.71 -7.01 -0.55
CA VAL A 2 13.08 -8.00 0.36
C VAL A 2 13.35 -7.76 1.85
N THR A 3 14.61 -7.50 2.24
CA THR A 3 14.98 -7.33 3.66
C THR A 3 14.47 -6.04 4.27
N PHE A 4 14.35 -4.96 3.48
CA PHE A 4 13.82 -3.67 3.95
C PHE A 4 12.33 -3.73 4.23
N ASN A 5 11.57 -4.56 3.51
CA ASN A 5 10.14 -4.74 3.73
C ASN A 5 9.79 -5.37 5.09
N LEU A 6 10.75 -6.08 5.71
CA LEU A 6 10.55 -6.77 6.99
C LEU A 6 10.79 -5.85 8.19
N ILE A 7 11.46 -4.71 8.00
CA ILE A 7 11.78 -3.77 9.08
C ILE A 7 10.62 -2.81 9.28
N HIS A 8 10.22 -2.63 10.54
CA HIS A 8 9.11 -1.74 10.92
C HIS A 8 9.55 -0.87 12.11
N ALA A 9 9.05 0.37 12.14
CA ALA A 9 9.37 1.34 13.19
C ALA A 9 8.91 0.89 14.59
N ASP A 10 7.74 0.23 14.67
CA ASP A 10 7.14 -0.24 15.91
C ASP A 10 6.14 -1.39 15.66
N TRP A 11 5.73 -2.05 16.75
CA TRP A 11 4.83 -3.20 16.72
C TRP A 11 3.43 -2.86 16.20
N PHE A 12 2.93 -1.66 16.47
CA PHE A 12 1.62 -1.23 15.99
C PHE A 12 1.67 -1.00 14.47
N HIS A 13 2.72 -0.36 13.96
CA HIS A 13 2.94 -0.21 12.53
C HIS A 13 3.07 -1.56 11.80
N LEU A 14 3.79 -2.52 12.37
CA LEU A 14 3.87 -3.89 11.85
C LEU A 14 2.48 -4.55 11.79
N LEU A 15 1.73 -4.52 12.90
CA LEU A 15 0.41 -5.12 12.98
C LEU A 15 -0.53 -4.56 11.90
N LEU A 16 -0.54 -3.24 11.71
CA LEU A 16 -1.38 -2.58 10.71
C LEU A 16 -0.97 -2.90 9.27
N ASN A 17 0.33 -3.03 9.01
CA ASN A 17 0.81 -3.49 7.70
C ASN A 17 0.37 -4.92 7.43
N LEU A 18 0.51 -5.82 8.41
CA LEU A 18 0.08 -7.21 8.28
C LEU A 18 -1.43 -7.32 8.04
N LEU A 19 -2.26 -6.62 8.82
CA LEU A 19 -3.71 -6.66 8.65
C LEU A 19 -4.14 -6.16 7.25
N ARG A 20 -3.56 -5.06 6.78
CA ARG A 20 -3.86 -4.53 5.44
C ARG A 20 -3.35 -5.46 4.34
N GLN A 21 -2.14 -5.97 4.48
CA GLN A 21 -1.56 -6.90 3.52
C GLN A 21 -2.39 -8.18 3.41
N LEU A 22 -2.85 -8.75 4.52
CA LEU A 22 -3.72 -9.92 4.51
C LEU A 22 -5.08 -9.59 3.88
N LEU A 23 -5.70 -8.46 4.27
CA LEU A 23 -7.00 -8.07 3.76
C LEU A 23 -6.99 -7.87 2.24
N PHE A 24 -6.08 -7.05 1.71
CA PHE A 24 -6.03 -6.77 0.27
C PHE A 24 -5.35 -7.89 -0.51
N GLY A 25 -4.26 -8.43 0.02
CA GLY A 25 -3.48 -9.47 -0.63
C GLY A 25 -4.29 -10.74 -0.86
N ILE A 26 -4.94 -11.29 0.18
CA ILE A 26 -5.71 -12.54 0.05
C ILE A 26 -6.87 -12.36 -0.94
N LEU A 27 -7.61 -11.26 -0.85
CA LEU A 27 -8.76 -11.03 -1.73
C LEU A 27 -8.36 -10.88 -3.21
N LEU A 28 -7.24 -10.20 -3.47
CA LEU A 28 -6.69 -10.09 -4.82
C LEU A 28 -6.10 -11.42 -5.30
N GLU A 29 -5.42 -12.15 -4.42
CA GLU A 29 -4.79 -13.44 -4.73
C GLU A 29 -5.82 -14.49 -5.09
N CYS A 30 -6.93 -14.57 -4.34
CA CYS A 30 -8.06 -15.45 -4.66
C CYS A 30 -8.66 -15.15 -6.04
N LYS A 31 -8.62 -13.90 -6.50
CA LYS A 31 -9.21 -13.48 -7.78
C LYS A 31 -8.24 -13.58 -8.96
N TYR A 32 -6.98 -13.21 -8.76
CA TYR A 32 -6.00 -13.01 -9.83
C TYR A 32 -4.82 -14.00 -9.79
N GLY A 33 -4.74 -14.82 -8.75
CA GLY A 33 -3.67 -15.79 -8.51
C GLY A 33 -2.43 -15.19 -7.85
N SER A 34 -1.73 -16.02 -7.08
CA SER A 34 -0.58 -15.65 -6.25
C SER A 34 0.53 -14.97 -7.03
N PHE A 35 0.88 -15.52 -8.20
CA PHE A 35 1.98 -15.01 -9.02
C PHE A 35 1.78 -13.55 -9.44
N ARG A 36 0.56 -13.20 -9.86
CA ARG A 36 0.23 -11.83 -10.26
C ARG A 36 0.33 -10.87 -9.08
N ILE A 37 -0.15 -11.28 -7.91
CA ILE A 37 -0.14 -10.42 -6.71
C ILE A 37 1.28 -10.22 -6.19
N VAL A 38 2.14 -11.23 -6.27
CA VAL A 38 3.58 -11.08 -5.95
C VAL A 38 4.24 -10.07 -6.88
N ILE A 39 3.95 -10.09 -8.19
CA ILE A 39 4.48 -9.10 -9.15
C ILE A 39 3.99 -7.69 -8.81
N VAL A 40 2.68 -7.52 -8.58
CA VAL A 40 2.11 -6.21 -8.23
C VAL A 40 2.74 -5.68 -6.94
N TYR A 41 2.87 -6.52 -5.92
CA TYR A 41 3.51 -6.17 -4.66
C TYR A 41 4.95 -5.69 -4.88
N TRP A 42 5.75 -6.46 -5.62
CA TRP A 42 7.15 -6.12 -5.89
C TRP A 42 7.32 -4.84 -6.70
N LEU A 43 6.54 -4.67 -7.77
CA LEU A 43 6.61 -3.46 -8.59
C LEU A 43 6.13 -2.22 -7.83
N SER A 44 5.14 -2.38 -6.95
CA SER A 44 4.68 -1.29 -6.10
C SER A 44 5.75 -0.85 -5.10
N ASP A 45 6.53 -1.79 -4.56
CA ASP A 45 7.69 -1.46 -3.72
C ASP A 45 8.78 -0.72 -4.50
N VAL A 46 9.05 -1.15 -5.74
CA VAL A 46 9.97 -0.45 -6.66
C VAL A 46 9.48 0.98 -6.92
N GLY A 47 8.20 1.16 -7.25
CA GLY A 47 7.61 2.47 -7.48
C GLY A 47 7.69 3.38 -6.25
N ALA A 48 7.46 2.82 -5.06
CA ALA A 48 7.60 3.53 -3.80
C ALA A 48 9.03 4.04 -3.58
N ILE A 49 10.03 3.19 -3.78
CA ILE A 49 11.44 3.57 -3.61
C ILE A 49 11.84 4.64 -4.63
N LEU A 50 11.45 4.48 -5.90
CA LEU A 50 11.76 5.46 -6.95
C LEU A 50 11.19 6.84 -6.61
N CYS A 51 9.91 6.92 -6.22
CA CYS A 51 9.32 8.20 -5.84
C CYS A 51 9.94 8.80 -4.59
N ALA A 52 10.30 7.99 -3.59
CA ALA A 52 11.01 8.49 -2.41
C ALA A 52 12.38 9.08 -2.76
N MET A 53 13.14 8.43 -3.64
CA MET A 53 14.45 8.90 -4.09
C MET A 53 14.37 10.19 -4.92
N LEU A 54 13.26 10.42 -5.63
CA LEU A 54 13.00 11.67 -6.34
C LEU A 54 12.72 12.84 -5.39
N GLU A 55 12.11 12.57 -4.23
CA GLU A 55 11.87 13.59 -3.20
C GLU A 55 13.16 13.95 -2.45
N ASP A 56 13.90 12.93 -2.00
CA ASP A 56 15.22 13.08 -1.40
C ASP A 56 16.01 11.79 -1.60
N SER A 57 17.10 11.87 -2.36
CA SER A 57 17.99 10.74 -2.64
C SER A 57 18.58 10.06 -1.39
N ARG A 58 18.55 10.73 -0.23
CA ARG A 58 18.99 10.18 1.07
C ARG A 58 17.89 9.42 1.80
N LYS A 59 16.62 9.55 1.38
CA LYS A 59 15.49 8.81 1.95
C LYS A 59 15.44 7.41 1.36
N GLY A 60 15.95 6.44 2.11
CA GLY A 60 15.63 5.03 1.90
C GLY A 60 14.25 4.70 2.48
N GLY A 61 13.42 3.99 1.71
CA GLY A 61 12.15 3.46 2.22
C GLY A 61 12.41 2.26 3.15
N ILE A 62 11.77 2.26 4.32
CA ILE A 62 11.76 1.11 5.23
C ILE A 62 10.32 0.58 5.33
N GLY A 63 10.16 -0.74 5.23
CA GLY A 63 8.91 -1.44 5.49
C GLY A 63 8.01 -1.65 4.28
N ALA A 64 7.10 -2.61 4.42
CA ALA A 64 6.15 -3.09 3.41
C ALA A 64 5.12 -2.07 2.90
N SER A 65 5.06 -0.87 3.49
CA SER A 65 3.94 0.04 3.30
C SER A 65 3.76 0.47 1.83
N GLY A 66 4.84 0.78 1.10
CA GLY A 66 4.74 1.16 -0.32
C GLY A 66 4.04 0.09 -1.17
N ALA A 67 4.41 -1.17 -0.99
CA ALA A 67 3.77 -2.29 -1.66
C ALA A 67 2.28 -2.45 -1.27
N ILE A 68 1.97 -2.27 0.02
CA ILE A 68 0.59 -2.35 0.54
C ILE A 68 -0.28 -1.24 -0.05
N TYR A 69 0.24 -0.03 -0.25
CA TYR A 69 -0.50 1.04 -0.94
C TYR A 69 -0.82 0.68 -2.39
N GLY A 70 0.12 0.04 -3.09
CA GLY A 70 -0.13 -0.49 -4.42
C GLY A 70 -1.24 -1.53 -4.44
N LEU A 71 -1.20 -2.53 -3.55
CA LEU A 71 -2.27 -3.52 -3.42
C LEU A 71 -3.62 -2.87 -3.07
N SER A 72 -3.61 -1.89 -2.18
CA SER A 72 -4.82 -1.20 -1.74
C SER A 72 -5.48 -0.42 -2.88
N LEU A 73 -4.69 0.36 -3.65
CA LEU A 73 -5.25 1.12 -4.76
C LEU A 73 -5.65 0.21 -5.93
N PHE A 74 -4.88 -0.85 -6.22
CA PHE A 74 -5.30 -1.88 -7.18
C PHE A 74 -6.68 -2.45 -6.81
N PHE A 75 -6.87 -2.80 -5.54
CA PHE A 75 -8.15 -3.30 -5.04
C PHE A 75 -9.29 -2.29 -5.22
N ILE A 76 -9.07 -1.02 -4.86
CA ILE A 76 -10.10 0.02 -4.99
C ILE A 76 -10.52 0.16 -6.45
N ILE A 77 -9.58 0.25 -7.40
CA ILE A 77 -9.91 0.38 -8.82
C ILE A 77 -10.64 -0.86 -9.34
N GLU A 78 -10.24 -2.06 -8.92
CA GLU A 78 -10.95 -3.30 -9.24
C GLU A 78 -12.42 -3.24 -8.82
N ARG A 79 -12.69 -2.79 -7.59
CA ARG A 79 -14.06 -2.67 -7.07
C ARG A 79 -14.85 -1.55 -7.73
N LEU A 80 -14.22 -0.42 -8.04
CA LEU A 80 -14.85 0.64 -8.81
C LEU A 80 -15.26 0.15 -10.21
N ASN A 81 -14.43 -0.67 -10.84
CA ASN A 81 -14.76 -1.29 -12.13
C ASN A 81 -15.92 -2.30 -12.00
N ALA A 82 -15.95 -3.12 -10.95
CA ALA A 82 -17.05 -4.04 -10.68
C ALA A 82 -18.40 -3.31 -10.42
N MET A 83 -18.36 -2.11 -9.85
CA MET A 83 -19.57 -1.31 -9.62
C MET A 83 -20.28 -0.85 -10.89
N LYS A 84 -19.57 -0.79 -12.03
CA LYS A 84 -20.20 -0.48 -13.32
C LYS A 84 -21.27 -1.51 -13.69
N THR A 85 -21.17 -2.72 -13.13
CA THR A 85 -22.06 -3.85 -13.43
C THR A 85 -22.94 -4.27 -12.24
N ASN A 86 -22.56 -3.99 -10.98
CA ASN A 86 -23.35 -4.37 -9.80
C ASN A 86 -23.16 -3.38 -8.63
N ILE A 87 -24.27 -2.91 -8.03
CA ILE A 87 -24.31 -1.82 -7.02
C ILE A 87 -23.96 -2.30 -5.60
N ASP A 88 -23.99 -3.61 -5.33
CA ASP A 88 -23.83 -4.16 -3.97
C ASP A 88 -22.44 -3.96 -3.33
N HIS A 89 -21.45 -3.48 -4.10
CA HIS A 89 -20.07 -3.30 -3.62
C HIS A 89 -19.78 -1.95 -2.94
N ARG A 90 -20.76 -1.02 -2.87
CA ARG A 90 -20.54 0.36 -2.39
C ARG A 90 -20.04 0.47 -0.94
N LEU A 91 -20.66 -0.25 -0.01
CA LEU A 91 -20.28 -0.21 1.41
C LEU A 91 -18.84 -0.72 1.62
N PHE A 92 -18.47 -1.77 0.90
CA PHE A 92 -17.15 -2.38 0.99
C PHE A 92 -16.05 -1.44 0.48
N ILE A 93 -16.32 -0.72 -0.61
CA ILE A 93 -15.41 0.31 -1.15
C ILE A 93 -15.24 1.48 -0.17
N VAL A 94 -16.32 1.95 0.46
CA VAL A 94 -16.25 3.06 1.43
C VAL A 94 -15.41 2.67 2.65
N ILE A 95 -15.63 1.48 3.22
CA ILE A 95 -14.80 0.97 4.32
C ILE A 95 -13.32 0.91 3.90
N GLN A 96 -13.04 0.50 2.66
CA GLN A 96 -11.66 0.38 2.17
C GLN A 96 -11.01 1.72 1.87
N LEU A 97 -11.75 2.68 1.32
CA LEU A 97 -11.27 4.06 1.17
C LEU A 97 -10.94 4.66 2.54
N ILE A 98 -11.76 4.39 3.56
CA ILE A 98 -11.46 4.79 4.94
C ILE A 98 -10.18 4.11 5.43
N LEU A 99 -10.00 2.80 5.21
CA LEU A 99 -8.77 2.10 5.59
C LEU A 99 -7.53 2.62 4.81
N PHE A 100 -7.72 3.01 3.55
CA PHE A 100 -6.67 3.56 2.71
C PHE A 100 -6.29 5.00 3.08
N VAL A 101 -7.22 5.80 3.61
CA VAL A 101 -7.01 7.23 3.94
C VAL A 101 -6.68 7.47 5.42
N VAL A 102 -7.30 6.73 6.35
CA VAL A 102 -7.16 6.95 7.81
C VAL A 102 -5.89 6.32 8.38
N PHE A 103 -5.52 5.11 7.96
CA PHE A 103 -4.28 4.47 8.42
C PHE A 103 -2.96 5.14 8.01
N PRO A 104 -2.83 5.79 6.85
CA PRO A 104 -1.72 6.70 6.55
C PRO A 104 -1.52 7.77 7.63
N MET A 105 -2.62 8.41 8.05
CA MET A 105 -2.60 9.61 8.88
C MET A 105 -2.18 9.31 10.32
N THR A 106 -2.52 8.13 10.84
CA THR A 106 -2.10 7.71 12.18
C THR A 106 -0.59 7.40 12.23
N ILE A 107 0.01 6.90 11.14
CA ILE A 107 1.44 6.59 11.06
C ILE A 107 2.30 7.83 10.84
N ILE A 108 1.80 8.84 10.11
CA ILE A 108 2.45 10.15 9.91
C ILE A 108 2.71 10.84 11.27
N ILE A 109 1.77 10.73 12.20
CA ILE A 109 1.86 11.37 13.52
C ILE A 109 2.85 10.64 14.43
N SER A 110 2.93 9.31 14.37
CA SER A 110 3.79 8.50 15.25
C SER A 110 5.27 8.49 14.80
N SER A 111 5.54 8.50 13.49
CA SER A 111 6.91 8.37 12.94
C SER A 111 7.70 9.68 12.85
N ALA A 112 7.01 10.82 12.68
CA ALA A 112 7.65 12.14 12.70
C ALA A 112 8.30 12.48 14.06
N ALA A 113 7.91 11.79 15.14
CA ALA A 113 8.30 12.13 16.50
C ALA A 113 9.53 11.37 17.05
N ILE A 114 9.92 10.21 16.50
CA ILE A 114 10.77 9.26 17.26
C ILE A 114 12.17 9.01 16.66
N LEU A 115 12.40 9.09 15.33
CA LEU A 115 13.71 8.70 14.75
C LEU A 115 14.21 9.51 13.53
N GLY A 116 13.47 10.48 13.01
CA GLY A 116 13.83 11.18 11.76
C GLY A 116 13.78 10.29 10.49
N ILE A 117 13.50 9.00 10.65
CA ILE A 117 13.21 8.05 9.57
C ILE A 117 11.75 8.25 9.17
N THR A 118 11.51 9.15 8.22
CA THR A 118 10.18 9.36 7.65
C THR A 118 10.04 8.47 6.41
N VAL A 119 9.07 7.55 6.42
CA VAL A 119 8.60 6.95 5.17
C VAL A 119 7.79 8.04 4.47
N GLY A 120 8.41 8.68 3.48
CA GLY A 120 7.87 9.88 2.84
C GLY A 120 6.55 9.61 2.10
N HIS A 121 5.68 10.62 2.03
CA HIS A 121 4.45 10.59 1.25
C HIS A 121 4.70 10.18 -0.21
N ALA A 122 5.86 10.54 -0.77
CA ALA A 122 6.26 10.11 -2.11
C ALA A 122 6.38 8.59 -2.24
N ALA A 123 6.82 7.86 -1.21
CA ALA A 123 6.86 6.39 -1.24
C ALA A 123 5.46 5.79 -1.35
N HIS A 124 4.53 6.26 -0.51
CA HIS A 124 3.14 5.79 -0.54
C HIS A 124 2.47 6.13 -1.88
N PHE A 125 2.72 7.33 -2.40
CA PHE A 125 2.24 7.74 -3.71
C PHE A 125 2.79 6.85 -4.84
N GLY A 126 4.11 6.60 -4.86
CA GLY A 126 4.74 5.77 -5.88
C GLY A 126 4.22 4.34 -5.90
N GLY A 127 4.05 3.73 -4.73
CA GLY A 127 3.43 2.41 -4.62
C GLY A 127 1.98 2.41 -5.08
N ALA A 128 1.19 3.39 -4.63
CA ALA A 128 -0.20 3.55 -5.06
C ALA A 128 -0.33 3.71 -6.58
N LEU A 129 0.54 4.52 -7.21
CA LEU A 129 0.55 4.74 -8.65
C LEU A 129 0.72 3.44 -9.43
N VAL A 130 1.64 2.57 -9.00
CA VAL A 130 1.79 1.24 -9.62
C VAL A 130 0.50 0.42 -9.46
N GLY A 131 -0.09 0.40 -8.27
CA GLY A 131 -1.36 -0.25 -8.00
C GLY A 131 -2.50 0.23 -8.91
N PHE A 132 -2.60 1.54 -9.11
CA PHE A 132 -3.56 2.16 -10.02
C PHE A 132 -3.39 1.63 -11.46
N LEU A 133 -2.15 1.59 -11.96
CA LEU A 133 -1.85 1.11 -13.32
C LEU A 133 -2.23 -0.37 -13.53
N PHE A 134 -2.16 -1.19 -12.49
CA PHE A 134 -2.61 -2.58 -12.56
C PHE A 134 -4.13 -2.76 -12.45
N GLY A 135 -4.83 -1.75 -11.93
CA GLY A 135 -6.28 -1.79 -11.70
C GLY A 135 -7.14 -1.26 -12.83
N ILE A 136 -6.60 -0.37 -13.67
CA ILE A 136 -7.28 0.15 -14.87
C ILE A 136 -7.36 -0.90 -15.98
#